data_AF-A0A3D5HIR0-F1
#
_entry.id   AF-A0A3D5HIR0-F1
#
_cell.length_a   1.000
_cell.length_b   1.000
_cell.length_c   1.000
_cell.angle_alpha   90.00
_cell.angle_beta   90.00
_cell.angle_gamma   90.00
#
_symmetry.space_group_name_H-M   'P 1'
#
loop_
_entity.id
_entity.type
_entity.pdbx_description
1 polymer ?
#
loop_
_entity_poly.entity_id
_entity_poly.type
_entity_poly.pdbx_seq_one_letter_code
_entity_poly.pdbx_strand_id
1 'polypeptide(L)' 'VRLGPGLLGDTSPFAIIRGINGWGRQGWFCLQLIRMGEGQEPDLKMGVLKAVGGFQAFEKKAAERYKENYGY' A
#
# COMPACT_ATOMS: atom_id res chain seq x y z
N VAL A 1 3.92 -2.06 -9.14
CA VAL A 1 2.47 -1.77 -9.26
C VAL A 1 2.25 -0.32 -9.70
N ARG A 2 1.30 -0.04 -10.61
CA ARG A 2 0.88 1.32 -11.06
C ARG A 2 -0.57 1.29 -11.60
N LEU A 3 -1.27 2.43 -11.65
CA LEU A 3 -2.66 2.54 -12.14
C LEU A 3 -2.76 2.21 -13.63
N GLY A 4 -1.79 2.66 -14.42
CA GLY A 4 -1.75 2.40 -15.86
C GLY A 4 -0.60 3.15 -16.54
N PRO A 5 -0.50 3.07 -17.88
CA PRO A 5 0.42 3.90 -18.66
C PRO A 5 -0.12 5.33 -18.89
N GLY A 6 0.71 6.22 -19.43
CA GLY A 6 0.31 7.55 -19.90
C GLY A 6 -0.24 8.46 -18.79
N LEU A 7 -1.48 8.94 -18.96
CA LEU A 7 -2.16 9.82 -17.99
C LEU A 7 -2.33 9.18 -16.60
N LEU A 8 -2.31 7.85 -16.52
CA LEU A 8 -2.37 7.08 -15.27
C LEU A 8 -0.99 6.62 -14.78
N GLY A 9 0.08 7.00 -15.49
CA GLY A 9 1.45 6.58 -15.23
C GLY A 9 2.20 7.48 -14.26
N ASP A 10 3.48 7.17 -14.07
CA ASP A 10 4.37 7.89 -13.15
C ASP A 10 4.73 9.29 -13.63
N THR A 11 4.67 9.53 -14.94
CA THR A 11 4.88 10.84 -15.57
C THR A 11 3.57 11.60 -15.78
N SER A 12 2.49 11.20 -15.12
CA SER A 12 1.18 11.86 -15.25
C SER A 12 1.29 13.36 -14.92
N PRO A 13 0.60 14.23 -15.69
CA PRO A 13 0.54 15.66 -15.37
C PRO A 13 -0.26 15.92 -14.09
N PHE A 14 -1.11 14.97 -13.67
CA PHE A 14 -1.94 15.11 -12.48
C PHE A 14 -1.17 14.64 -11.24
N ALA A 15 -0.90 15.58 -10.32
CA ALA A 15 -0.18 15.29 -9.08
C ALA A 15 -0.83 14.17 -8.25
N ILE A 16 -2.16 14.13 -8.20
CA ILE A 16 -2.92 13.07 -7.51
C ILE A 16 -2.62 11.68 -8.06
N ILE A 17 -2.53 11.53 -9.38
CA ILE A 17 -2.25 10.23 -10.01
C ILE A 17 -0.84 9.76 -9.65
N ARG A 18 0.15 10.67 -9.70
CA ARG A 18 1.51 10.36 -9.27
C ARG A 18 1.56 9.98 -7.79
N GLY A 19 0.82 10.70 -6.95
CA GLY A 19 0.68 10.39 -5.52
C GLY A 19 0.12 8.98 -5.29
N ILE A 20 -1.00 8.64 -5.93
CA ILE A 20 -1.63 7.32 -5.84
C ILE A 20 -0.67 6.22 -6.30
N ASN A 21 0.06 6.41 -7.40
CA ASN A 21 1.06 5.46 -7.87
C ASN A 21 2.23 5.30 -6.87
N GLY A 22 2.71 6.40 -6.29
CA GLY A 22 3.76 6.38 -5.28
C GLY A 22 3.33 5.66 -4.01
N TRP A 23 2.22 6.08 -3.39
CA TRP A 23 1.67 5.45 -2.19
C TRP A 23 1.30 3.99 -2.43
N GLY A 24 0.78 3.65 -3.61
CA GLY A 24 0.44 2.26 -3.92
C GLY A 24 1.68 1.38 -4.08
N ARG A 25 2.79 1.90 -4.60
CA ARG A 25 4.06 1.15 -4.62
C ARG A 25 4.58 0.91 -3.21
N GLN A 26 4.58 1.94 -2.38
CA GLN A 26 4.99 1.83 -0.98
C GLN A 26 4.12 0.80 -0.25
N GLY A 27 2.79 0.96 -0.31
CA GLY A 27 1.85 0.07 0.34
C GLY A 27 1.95 -1.37 -0.16
N TRP A 28 2.13 -1.57 -1.48
CA TRP A 28 2.31 -2.91 -2.04
C TRP A 28 3.57 -3.57 -1.47
N PHE A 29 4.69 -2.85 -1.45
CA PHE A 29 5.96 -3.35 -0.94
C PHE A 29 5.86 -3.74 0.53
N CYS A 30 5.34 -2.85 1.39
CA CYS A 30 5.14 -3.12 2.81
C CYS A 30 4.23 -4.33 3.05
N LEU A 31 3.09 -4.40 2.35
CA LEU A 31 2.16 -5.53 2.47
C LEU A 31 2.79 -6.86 2.00
N GLN A 32 3.65 -6.85 0.98
CA GLN A 32 4.32 -8.07 0.54
C GLN A 32 5.35 -8.55 1.56
N LEU A 33 6.10 -7.63 2.19
CA LEU A 33 7.01 -8.00 3.28
C LEU A 33 6.26 -8.64 4.45
N ILE A 34 5.11 -8.07 4.84
CA ILE A 34 4.26 -8.64 5.89
C ILE A 34 3.79 -10.05 5.51
N ARG A 35 3.26 -10.23 4.29
CA ARG A 35 2.83 -11.56 3.78
C ARG A 35 3.96 -12.58 3.81
N MET A 36 5.15 -12.21 3.34
CA MET A 36 6.32 -13.09 3.39
C MET A 36 6.74 -13.42 4.82
N GLY A 37 6.65 -12.46 5.75
CA GLY A 37 6.87 -12.70 7.17
C GLY A 37 5.88 -13.68 7.80
N GLU A 38 4.66 -13.78 7.24
CA GLU A 38 3.63 -14.75 7.62
C GLU A 38 3.77 -16.10 6.88
N GLY A 39 4.84 -16.31 6.11
CA GLY A 39 5.07 -17.52 5.32
C GLY A 39 4.23 -17.62 4.05
N GLN A 40 3.62 -16.53 3.60
CA GLN A 40 2.86 -16.46 2.36
C GLN A 40 3.71 -15.92 1.21
N GLU A 41 3.40 -16.34 -0.02
CA GLU A 41 3.98 -15.75 -1.21
C GLU A 41 3.48 -14.30 -1.44
N PRO A 42 4.32 -13.42 -2.03
CA PRO A 42 3.90 -12.10 -2.50
C PRO A 42 2.72 -12.18 -3.50
N ASP A 43 1.71 -11.34 -3.29
CA ASP A 43 0.63 -11.09 -4.25
C ASP A 43 1.12 -10.13 -5.36
N LEU A 44 1.75 -10.72 -6.37
CA LEU A 44 2.22 -10.02 -7.57
C LEU A 44 1.09 -9.40 -8.41
N LYS A 45 -0.16 -9.80 -8.18
CA LYS A 45 -1.34 -9.32 -8.92
C LYS A 45 -2.09 -8.22 -8.18
N MET A 46 -1.65 -7.82 -6.99
CA MET A 46 -2.27 -6.74 -6.23
C MET A 46 -2.14 -5.40 -6.97
N GLY A 47 -3.28 -4.80 -7.30
CA GLY A 47 -3.37 -3.48 -7.93
C GLY A 47 -3.10 -2.30 -6.98
N VAL A 48 -2.81 -1.13 -7.55
CA VAL A 48 -2.44 0.08 -6.78
C VAL A 48 -3.48 0.48 -5.75
N LEU A 49 -4.76 0.51 -6.13
CA LEU A 49 -5.82 0.96 -5.22
C LEU A 49 -5.97 0.03 -4.01
N LYS A 50 -5.85 -1.28 -4.24
CA LYS A 50 -5.83 -2.29 -3.17
C LYS A 50 -4.60 -2.13 -2.28
N ALA A 51 -3.45 -1.81 -2.85
CA ALA A 51 -2.23 -1.57 -2.10
C ALA A 51 -2.30 -0.31 -1.22
N VAL A 52 -2.82 0.80 -1.74
CA VAL A 52 -3.03 2.04 -0.97
C VAL A 52 -4.02 1.78 0.17
N GLY A 53 -5.23 1.32 -0.14
CA GLY A 53 -6.26 1.12 0.88
C GLY A 53 -5.90 0.03 1.89
N GLY A 54 -5.30 -1.07 1.43
CA GLY A 54 -4.88 -2.18 2.28
C GLY A 54 -3.80 -1.77 3.27
N PHE A 55 -2.82 -0.96 2.85
CA PHE A 55 -1.77 -0.50 3.75
C PHE A 55 -2.30 0.48 4.80
N GLN A 56 -3.17 1.43 4.40
CA GLN A 56 -3.82 2.33 5.36
C GLN A 56 -4.66 1.56 6.40
N ALA A 57 -5.38 0.52 5.98
CA ALA A 57 -6.13 -0.34 6.89
C ALA A 57 -5.22 -1.15 7.82
N PHE A 58 -4.06 -1.61 7.33
CA PHE A 58 -3.06 -2.29 8.16
C PHE A 58 -2.49 -1.36 9.23
N GLU A 59 -2.04 -0.17 8.84
CA GLU A 59 -1.50 0.84 9.77
C GLU A 59 -2.52 1.25 10.82
N LYS A 60 -3.80 1.41 10.44
CA LYS A 60 -4.88 1.69 11.39
C LYS A 60 -5.01 0.60 12.45
N LYS A 61 -5.01 -0.67 12.05
CA LYS A 61 -5.07 -1.81 12.97
C LYS A 61 -3.83 -1.91 13.86
N ALA A 62 -2.65 -1.63 13.30
CA ALA A 62 -1.41 -1.60 14.06
C ALA A 62 -1.45 -0.50 15.13
N ALA A 63 -1.96 0.69 14.79
CA ALA A 63 -2.14 1.79 15.72
C ALA A 63 -3.17 1.46 16.81
N GLU A 64 -4.29 0.81 16.47
CA GLU A 64 -5.29 0.32 17.44
C GLU A 64 -4.66 -0.67 18.43
N ARG A 65 -3.90 -1.66 17.93
CA ARG A 65 -3.19 -2.63 18.77
C ARG A 65 -2.13 -1.98 19.65
N TYR A 66 -1.43 -0.97 19.13
CA TYR A 66 -0.45 -0.22 19.91
C TYR A 66 -1.13 0.53 21.06
N LYS A 67 -2.27 1.19 20.80
CA LYS A 67 -3.05 1.87 21.84
C LYS A 67 -3.57 0.91 22.92
N GLU A 68 -4.06 -0.26 22.52
CA GLU A 68 -4.53 -1.29 23.45
C GLU A 68 -3.39 -1.78 24.37
N ASN A 69 -2.21 -2.02 23.81
CA ASN A 69 -1.08 -2.58 24.56
C ASN A 69 -0.31 -1.56 25.40
N TYR A 70 -0.27 -0.29 24.99
CA TYR A 70 0.62 0.72 25.56
C TYR A 70 -0.07 2.02 26.00
N GLY A 71 -1.37 2.18 25.75
CA GLY A 71 -2.24 3.11 26.48
C GLY A 71 -1.96 4.62 26.35
N TYR A 72 -1.66 5.13 25.14
CA TYR A 72 -1.69 6.58 24.87
C TYR A 72 -3.02 7.02 24.26
#